data_AF-A0AA95FGZ9-F1
#
_entry.id   AF-A0AA95FGZ9-F1
#
_cell.length_a   1.000
_cell.length_b   1.000
_cell.length_c   1.000
_cell.angle_alpha   90.00
_cell.angle_beta   90.00
_cell.angle_gamma   90.00
#
_symmetry.space_group_name_H-M   'P 1'
#
loop_
_entity.id
_entity.type
_entity.pdbx_description
1 polymer ?
#
loop_
_entity_poly.entity_id
_entity_poly.type
_entity_poly.pdbx_seq_one_letter_code
_entity_poly.pdbx_strand_id
1 'polypeptide(L)'
;MKNFKHIISAGLFLFFLFIAFGSMNDKKNKVSSYKSLESFETSDVHPQEMETQNTDPKKEAILIKLKEKAKKDWPNDYSTQEYWIDEQLEAYDYMETIENNSIKQQAQKDWPLDFSTQKYWYEEQIEAKKRIE
;
A
#
# COMPACT_ATOMS: atom_id res chain seq x y z
N MET A 1 9.49 28.91 28.97
CA MET A 1 10.24 27.93 28.18
C MET A 1 9.25 27.17 27.31
N LYS A 2 9.29 27.40 25.99
CA LYS A 2 8.40 26.73 25.03
C LYS A 2 9.13 25.47 24.57
N ASN A 3 8.69 24.31 25.05
CA ASN A 3 9.23 23.02 24.64
C ASN A 3 8.72 22.72 23.22
N PHE A 4 9.53 23.08 22.22
CA PHE A 4 9.37 22.58 20.86
C PHE A 4 9.65 21.08 20.87
N LYS A 5 8.60 20.28 21.09
CA LYS A 5 8.61 18.90 20.63
C LYS A 5 8.62 18.99 19.10
N HIS A 6 9.79 18.73 18.51
CA HIS A 6 9.90 18.46 17.09
C HIS A 6 9.04 17.24 16.78
N ILE A 7 7.80 17.50 16.37
CA ILE A 7 6.98 16.54 15.68
C ILE A 7 7.65 16.45 14.31
N ILE A 8 8.48 15.43 14.11
CA ILE A 8 8.81 15.00 12.76
C ILE A 8 7.49 14.48 12.22
N SER A 9 6.72 15.38 11.61
CA SER A 9 5.53 15.06 10.84
C SER A 9 6.02 14.32 9.59
N ALA A 10 6.39 13.05 9.75
CA ALA A 10 6.71 12.10 8.67
C ALA A 10 5.44 11.68 7.91
N GLY A 11 4.47 12.58 7.78
CA GLY A 11 3.19 12.39 7.11
C GLY A 11 3.20 12.82 5.66
N LEU A 12 4.36 12.80 4.99
CA LEU A 12 4.44 13.11 3.56
C LEU A 12 5.67 12.47 2.90
N PHE A 13 5.82 11.16 2.98
CA PHE A 13 6.56 10.46 1.93
C PHE A 13 5.56 10.17 0.81
N LEU A 14 5.33 11.19 -0.01
CA LEU A 14 4.87 10.98 -1.38
C LEU A 14 5.87 10.00 -2.00
N PHE A 15 5.47 8.74 -2.17
CA PHE A 15 6.20 7.76 -2.96
C PHE A 15 6.07 8.14 -4.44
N PHE A 16 6.58 9.32 -4.78
CA PHE A 16 6.88 9.75 -6.13
C PHE A 16 8.38 9.92 -6.20
N LEU A 17 9.10 8.83 -6.43
CA LEU A 17 10.43 8.91 -7.02
C LEU A 17 10.63 7.77 -8.04
N PHE A 18 10.40 8.16 -9.28
CA PHE A 18 10.95 7.64 -10.54
C PHE A 18 10.53 6.26 -11.06
N ILE A 19 9.63 6.33 -12.04
CA ILE A 19 9.88 5.67 -13.34
C ILE A 19 11.25 6.14 -13.82
N ALA A 20 12.27 5.29 -13.66
CA ALA A 20 13.52 5.37 -14.40
C ALA A 20 13.98 3.94 -14.68
N PHE A 21 14.00 3.58 -15.97
CA PHE A 21 14.62 2.36 -16.46
C PHE A 21 16.06 2.23 -15.93
N GLY A 22 16.33 1.14 -15.21
CA GLY A 22 17.66 0.79 -14.73
C GLY A 22 17.74 -0.71 -14.50
N SER A 23 18.24 -1.41 -15.53
CA SER A 23 18.50 -2.84 -15.54
C SER A 23 19.33 -3.30 -14.32
N MET A 24 18.79 -4.24 -13.52
CA MET A 24 19.60 -5.29 -12.92
C MET A 24 18.73 -6.52 -12.67
N ASN A 25 19.01 -7.58 -13.43
CA ASN A 25 18.45 -8.91 -13.27
C ASN A 25 18.89 -9.52 -11.93
N ASP A 26 17.93 -9.91 -11.09
CA ASP A 26 18.00 -11.17 -10.37
C ASP A 26 16.62 -11.81 -10.29
N LYS A 27 16.61 -13.12 -10.56
CA LYS A 27 15.46 -13.91 -11.01
C LYS A 27 14.42 -14.10 -9.91
N LYS A 28 13.22 -13.54 -10.09
CA LYS A 28 11.93 -14.19 -9.71
C LYS A 28 10.86 -13.82 -10.73
N ASN A 29 10.18 -14.84 -11.26
CA ASN A 29 9.12 -14.74 -12.26
C ASN A 29 8.02 -13.75 -11.83
N LYS A 30 7.91 -12.61 -12.51
CA LYS A 30 6.63 -11.89 -12.67
C LYS A 30 6.57 -11.45 -14.13
N VAL A 31 5.84 -12.22 -14.93
CA VAL A 31 5.60 -11.90 -16.34
C VAL A 31 4.78 -10.62 -16.37
N SER A 32 5.47 -9.51 -16.63
CA SER A 32 4.89 -8.22 -16.95
C SER A 32 4.40 -8.28 -18.39
N SER A 33 3.10 -8.56 -18.56
CA SER A 33 2.45 -8.68 -19.87
C SER A 33 1.88 -7.34 -20.30
N TYR A 34 2.67 -6.54 -21.03
CA TYR A 34 2.14 -5.44 -21.83
C TYR A 34 2.71 -5.52 -23.25
N LYS A 35 2.05 -6.31 -24.10
CA LYS A 35 2.13 -6.13 -25.55
C LYS A 35 0.89 -6.71 -26.23
N SER A 36 -0.12 -5.87 -26.41
CA SER A 36 -0.94 -5.82 -27.62
C SER A 36 -1.90 -4.65 -27.48
N LEU A 37 -1.62 -3.56 -28.20
CA LEU A 37 -2.60 -2.54 -28.51
C LEU A 37 -3.37 -3.05 -29.73
N GLU A 38 -4.55 -3.62 -29.50
CA GLU A 38 -5.57 -3.77 -30.53
C GLU A 38 -6.86 -3.11 -30.04
N SER A 39 -7.38 -2.25 -30.90
CA SER A 39 -8.62 -1.51 -30.81
C SER A 39 -9.81 -2.42 -30.51
N PHE A 40 -10.66 -2.04 -29.55
CA PHE A 40 -12.08 -2.37 -29.62
C PHE A 40 -12.95 -1.20 -29.15
N GLU A 41 -13.91 -0.91 -30.02
CA GLU A 41 -14.98 0.06 -29.88
C GLU A 41 -15.93 -0.29 -28.71
N THR A 42 -16.73 0.72 -28.39
CA THR A 42 -17.82 0.78 -27.43
C THR A 42 -18.75 -0.44 -27.43
N SER A 43 -18.98 -1.05 -26.27
CA SER A 43 -20.29 -1.49 -25.77
C SER A 43 -20.15 -2.29 -24.48
N ASP A 44 -20.98 -1.93 -23.51
CA ASP A 44 -21.61 -2.82 -22.52
C ASP A 44 -20.78 -3.42 -21.37
N VAL A 45 -21.15 -2.94 -20.17
CA VAL A 45 -21.22 -3.63 -18.87
C VAL A 45 -20.28 -4.83 -18.73
N HIS A 46 -19.16 -4.62 -18.06
CA HIS A 46 -18.37 -5.71 -17.48
C HIS A 46 -18.78 -5.89 -16.02
N PRO A 47 -19.47 -6.98 -15.64
CA PRO A 47 -19.62 -7.35 -14.25
C PRO A 47 -18.26 -7.85 -13.77
N GLN A 48 -17.59 -7.08 -12.90
CA GLN A 48 -16.54 -7.66 -12.07
C GLN A 48 -17.21 -8.39 -10.92
N GLU A 49 -17.45 -9.68 -11.15
CA GLU A 49 -17.67 -10.66 -10.10
C GLU A 49 -16.44 -10.64 -9.17
N MET A 50 -16.52 -9.89 -8.08
CA MET A 50 -15.65 -10.14 -6.94
C MET A 50 -16.23 -11.33 -6.18
N GLU A 51 -15.54 -12.45 -6.37
CA GLU A 51 -15.71 -13.73 -5.67
C GLU A 51 -15.97 -13.49 -4.17
N THR A 52 -17.20 -13.77 -3.74
CA THR A 52 -17.62 -13.63 -2.34
C THR A 52 -17.04 -14.78 -1.52
N GLN A 53 -15.81 -14.62 -1.05
CA GLN A 53 -15.24 -15.45 -0.01
C GLN A 53 -15.22 -14.67 1.31
N ASN A 54 -16.25 -14.89 2.13
CA ASN A 54 -16.36 -14.56 3.57
C ASN A 54 -15.32 -13.54 4.07
N THR A 55 -15.48 -12.28 3.64
CA THR A 55 -14.50 -11.22 3.89
C THR A 55 -14.64 -10.71 5.32
N ASP A 56 -13.51 -10.62 6.04
CA ASP A 56 -13.43 -9.93 7.32
C ASP A 56 -14.05 -8.52 7.18
N PRO A 57 -15.12 -8.17 7.94
CA PRO A 57 -15.76 -6.86 7.85
C PRO A 57 -14.79 -5.70 8.03
N LYS A 58 -13.69 -5.90 8.77
CA LYS A 58 -12.65 -4.90 8.95
C LYS A 58 -11.86 -4.68 7.66
N LYS A 59 -11.47 -5.74 6.96
CA LYS A 59 -10.74 -5.65 5.68
C LYS A 59 -11.59 -4.98 4.60
N GLU A 60 -12.90 -5.26 4.57
CA GLU A 60 -13.82 -4.59 3.65
C GLU A 60 -13.88 -3.07 3.91
N ALA A 61 -13.98 -2.67 5.18
CA ALA A 61 -13.99 -1.24 5.54
C ALA A 61 -12.67 -0.53 5.17
N ILE A 62 -11.53 -1.24 5.22
CA ILE A 62 -10.24 -0.73 4.75
C ILE A 62 -10.23 -0.60 3.23
N LEU A 63 -10.69 -1.62 2.50
CA LEU A 63 -10.75 -1.60 1.03
C LEU A 63 -11.55 -0.40 0.50
N ILE A 64 -12.70 -0.09 1.12
CA ILE A 64 -13.51 1.07 0.75
C ILE A 64 -12.69 2.37 0.89
N LYS A 65 -12.00 2.57 2.01
CA LYS A 65 -11.17 3.77 2.25
C LYS A 65 -9.99 3.88 1.29
N LEU A 66 -9.35 2.75 0.97
CA LEU A 66 -8.28 2.70 -0.01
C LEU A 66 -8.79 3.09 -1.41
N LYS A 67 -9.93 2.53 -1.85
CA LYS A 67 -10.58 2.90 -3.12
C LYS A 67 -10.92 4.39 -3.18
N GLU A 68 -11.48 4.96 -2.11
CA GLU A 68 -11.78 6.40 -2.03
C GLU A 68 -10.53 7.26 -2.16
N LYS A 69 -9.44 6.89 -1.46
CA LYS A 69 -8.17 7.60 -1.54
C LYS A 69 -7.53 7.49 -2.92
N ALA A 70 -7.47 6.28 -3.49
CA ALA A 70 -6.89 6.04 -4.81
C ALA A 70 -7.62 6.84 -5.90
N LYS A 71 -8.96 6.84 -5.88
CA LYS A 71 -9.77 7.63 -6.81
C LYS A 71 -9.55 9.14 -6.65
N LYS A 72 -9.30 9.62 -5.43
CA LYS A 72 -9.00 11.03 -5.19
C LYS A 72 -7.63 11.43 -5.73
N ASP A 73 -6.62 10.59 -5.51
CA ASP A 73 -5.23 10.90 -5.83
C ASP A 73 -4.92 10.68 -7.33
N TRP A 74 -5.58 9.70 -7.96
CA TRP A 74 -5.35 9.30 -9.36
C TRP A 74 -6.66 9.10 -10.14
N PRO A 75 -7.50 10.14 -10.31
CA PRO A 75 -8.90 10.00 -10.71
C PRO A 75 -9.17 9.23 -12.01
N ASN A 76 -8.23 9.29 -12.97
CA ASN A 76 -8.36 8.63 -14.28
C ASN A 76 -7.27 7.59 -14.56
N ASP A 77 -6.35 7.35 -13.62
CA ASP A 77 -5.27 6.36 -13.76
C ASP A 77 -5.63 5.11 -12.96
N TYR A 78 -6.54 4.33 -13.53
CA TYR A 78 -7.07 3.11 -12.91
C TYR A 78 -5.99 2.05 -12.66
N SER A 79 -4.97 1.97 -13.54
CA SER A 79 -3.81 1.09 -13.33
C SER A 79 -3.05 1.44 -12.07
N THR A 80 -2.80 2.73 -11.82
CA THR A 80 -2.13 3.17 -10.59
C THR A 80 -3.04 2.96 -9.37
N GLN A 81 -4.35 3.18 -9.50
CA GLN A 81 -5.30 2.89 -8.42
C GLN A 81 -5.26 1.40 -8.01
N GLU A 82 -5.39 0.49 -8.97
CA GLU A 82 -5.37 -0.96 -8.74
C GLU A 82 -4.05 -1.38 -8.07
N TYR A 83 -2.92 -1.02 -8.68
CA TYR A 83 -1.60 -1.34 -8.14
C TYR A 83 -1.42 -0.84 -6.70
N TRP A 84 -1.79 0.42 -6.43
CA TRP A 84 -1.64 0.99 -5.10
C TRP A 84 -2.56 0.30 -4.09
N ILE A 85 -3.82 0.00 -4.44
CA ILE A 85 -4.74 -0.69 -3.53
C ILE A 85 -4.19 -2.09 -3.17
N ASP A 86 -3.69 -2.83 -4.15
CA ASP A 86 -3.13 -4.17 -3.94
C ASP A 86 -1.92 -4.15 -2.99
N GLU A 87 -0.98 -3.22 -3.20
CA GLU A 87 0.18 -3.03 -2.31
C GLU A 87 -0.25 -2.70 -0.87
N GLN A 88 -1.31 -1.90 -0.70
CA GLN A 88 -1.84 -1.56 0.62
C GLN A 88 -2.56 -2.73 1.29
N LEU A 89 -3.28 -3.56 0.53
CA LEU A 89 -3.92 -4.75 1.08
C LEU A 89 -2.91 -5.83 1.47
N GLU A 90 -1.86 -6.05 0.67
CA GLU A 90 -0.78 -6.99 1.00
C GLU A 90 -0.07 -6.56 2.30
N ALA A 91 0.26 -5.27 2.41
CA ALA A 91 0.89 -4.74 3.61
C ALA A 91 -0.06 -4.77 4.83
N TYR A 92 -1.36 -4.52 4.64
CA TYR A 92 -2.37 -4.68 5.68
C TYR A 92 -2.41 -6.12 6.20
N ASP A 93 -2.48 -7.11 5.31
CA ASP A 93 -2.51 -8.52 5.68
C ASP A 93 -1.25 -8.91 6.48
N TYR A 94 -0.08 -8.46 6.04
CA TYR A 94 1.17 -8.63 6.80
C TYR A 94 1.07 -8.00 8.20
N MET A 95 0.62 -6.76 8.28
CA MET A 95 0.48 -6.05 9.56
C MET A 95 -0.50 -6.74 10.50
N GLU A 96 -1.53 -7.41 9.99
CA GLU A 96 -2.48 -8.19 10.82
C GLU A 96 -1.85 -9.46 11.41
N THR A 97 -0.85 -10.07 10.75
CA THR A 97 -0.13 -11.25 11.30
C THR A 97 0.75 -10.93 12.51
N ILE A 98 1.14 -9.66 12.66
CA ILE A 98 2.04 -9.22 13.73
C ILE A 98 1.28 -9.08 15.06
N GLU A 99 1.85 -9.62 16.14
CA GLU A 99 1.32 -9.43 17.50
C GLU A 99 1.16 -7.95 17.86
N ASN A 100 0.09 -7.62 18.58
CA ASN A 100 -0.20 -6.25 18.97
C ASN A 100 0.83 -5.75 20.01
N ASN A 101 1.84 -5.03 19.55
CA ASN A 101 2.89 -4.42 20.38
C ASN A 101 2.97 -2.90 20.16
N SER A 102 3.75 -2.21 20.98
CA SER A 102 3.85 -0.74 20.96
C SER A 102 4.39 -0.18 19.63
N ILE A 103 5.28 -0.91 18.95
CA ILE A 103 5.83 -0.51 17.65
C ILE A 103 4.72 -0.59 16.59
N LYS A 104 3.98 -1.70 16.51
CA LYS A 104 2.82 -1.84 15.61
C LYS A 104 1.78 -0.75 15.86
N GLN A 105 1.43 -0.50 17.12
CA GLN A 105 0.47 0.55 17.50
C GLN A 105 0.92 1.95 17.07
N GLN A 106 2.22 2.24 17.21
CA GLN A 106 2.77 3.53 16.78
C GLN A 106 2.71 3.67 15.25
N ALA A 107 3.08 2.62 14.50
CA ALA A 107 2.98 2.62 13.05
C ALA A 107 1.54 2.87 12.56
N GLN A 108 0.57 2.14 13.11
CA GLN A 108 -0.85 2.28 12.77
C GLN A 108 -1.41 3.67 13.09
N LYS A 109 -0.90 4.30 14.15
CA LYS A 109 -1.30 5.64 14.55
C LYS A 109 -0.75 6.72 13.60
N ASP A 110 0.51 6.58 13.20
CA ASP A 110 1.19 7.61 12.39
C ASP A 110 0.82 7.52 10.91
N TRP A 111 0.48 6.31 10.41
CA TRP A 111 0.20 6.06 8.99
C TRP A 111 -1.11 5.26 8.76
N PRO A 112 -2.28 5.75 9.20
CA PRO A 112 -3.51 4.95 9.34
C PRO A 112 -4.07 4.29 8.06
N LEU A 113 -3.67 4.74 6.87
CA LEU A 113 -4.04 4.13 5.57
C LEU A 113 -2.84 3.84 4.67
N ASP A 114 -1.62 4.06 5.16
CA ASP A 114 -0.40 3.77 4.42
C ASP A 114 0.28 2.55 5.05
N PHE A 115 -0.31 1.38 4.78
CA PHE A 115 0.11 0.11 5.36
C PHE A 115 1.49 -0.32 4.89
N SER A 116 1.89 0.07 3.67
CA SER A 116 3.27 -0.08 3.18
C SER A 116 4.27 0.63 4.06
N THR A 117 4.01 1.89 4.42
CA THR A 117 4.89 2.64 5.33
C THR A 117 4.82 2.07 6.74
N GLN A 118 3.65 1.62 7.21
CA GLN A 118 3.55 0.92 8.50
C GLN A 118 4.45 -0.31 8.55
N LYS A 119 4.36 -1.17 7.53
CA LYS A 119 5.16 -2.40 7.40
C LYS A 119 6.64 -2.09 7.41
N TYR A 120 7.07 -1.21 6.51
CA TYR A 120 8.47 -0.81 6.38
C TYR A 120 9.02 -0.25 7.70
N TRP A 121 8.32 0.71 8.29
CA TRP A 121 8.78 1.33 9.54
C TRP A 121 8.81 0.33 10.70
N TYR A 122 7.82 -0.55 10.81
CA TYR A 122 7.79 -1.60 11.83
C TYR A 122 9.01 -2.51 11.71
N GLU A 123 9.31 -3.01 10.51
CA GLU A 123 10.46 -3.87 10.22
C GLU A 123 11.77 -3.17 10.62
N GLU A 124 11.95 -1.92 10.20
CA GLU A 124 13.13 -1.11 10.57
C GLU A 124 13.30 -0.97 12.09
N GLN A 125 12.21 -0.72 12.83
CA GLN A 125 12.29 -0.61 14.29
C GLN A 125 12.64 -1.95 14.96
N ILE A 126 12.08 -3.05 14.48
CA ILE A 126 12.37 -4.39 15.01
C ILE A 126 13.84 -4.76 14.75
N GLU A 127 14.35 -4.49 13.55
CA GLU A 127 15.75 -4.73 13.24
C GLU A 127 16.70 -3.84 14.03
N ALA A 128 16.39 -2.55 14.17
CA ALA A 128 17.17 -1.64 14.98
C ALA A 128 17.24 -2.09 16.44
N LYS A 129 16.10 -2.49 17.01
CA LYS A 129 16.01 -3.04 18.37
C LYS A 129 16.91 -4.26 18.55
N LYS A 130 16.87 -5.22 17.61
CA LYS A 130 17.75 -6.41 17.63
C LYS A 130 19.24 -6.09 17.57
N ARG A 131 19.64 -4.96 16.99
CA ARG A 131 21.06 -4.55 16.91
C ARG A 131 21.59 -3.92 18.19
N ILE A 132 20.71 -3.38 19.04
CA ILE A 132 21.10 -2.63 20.24
C ILE A 132 20.80 -3.36 21.56
N GLU A 133 19.98 -4.42 21.52
CA GLU A 133 19.71 -5.33 22.64
C GLU A 133 20.66 -6.53 22.63
#